data_AF-A0A963DYE5-F1
#
_entry.id   AF-A0A963DYE5-F1
#
_cell.length_a   1.000
_cell.length_b   1.000
_cell.length_c   1.000
_cell.angle_alpha   90.00
_cell.angle_beta   90.00
_cell.angle_gamma   90.00
#
_symmetry.space_group_name_H-M   'P 1'
#
loop_
_entity.id
_entity.type
_entity.pdbx_description
1 polymer ?
#
loop_
_entity_poly.entity_id
_entity_poly.type
_entity_poly.pdbx_seq_one_letter_code
_entity_poly.pdbx_strand_id
1 'polypeptide(L)'
;LLTAALVWLALAAAQALTLHSDAGYAKLLTLDPHTLVYNATRYASSLSLLFINGLPAPGAFVLRALIFGAASLLAVLGYVTCLRRGPSVLEIVPWLYMLPLVVYWVGTMIQQRYMLPLFPLYLYYAWIGLDRLRQGMARPWRGALTWVATLALATSYVTAYAAWPDTEIQPTITSVAAQQTFDWIREETPSDAVVLVGRARAFALYTMRRGVSPYGYRSDVELSDLLTRHRVTHVVVGRGMLAREMDYEHPDDLARFVADHPQRLRLALHTSEFDVYEVRPAPSGRKGDAP
;
A
#
# COMPACT_ATOMS: atom_id res chain seq x y z
N LEU A 1 22.66 -19.05 -17.89
CA LEU A 1 21.23 -19.01 -17.49
C LEU A 1 20.76 -20.36 -16.96
N LEU A 2 20.86 -21.46 -17.73
CA LEU A 2 20.51 -22.82 -17.28
C LEU A 2 21.23 -23.26 -15.99
N THR A 3 22.54 -23.05 -15.91
CA THR A 3 23.34 -23.35 -14.70
C THR A 3 22.88 -22.55 -13.48
N ALA A 4 22.62 -21.26 -13.65
CA ALA A 4 22.11 -20.39 -12.58
C ALA A 4 20.71 -20.82 -12.10
N ALA A 5 19.83 -21.21 -13.03
CA ALA A 5 18.50 -21.73 -12.70
C ALA A 5 18.55 -23.06 -11.93
N LEU A 6 19.45 -23.97 -12.35
CA LEU A 6 19.66 -25.25 -11.65
C LEU A 6 20.25 -25.05 -10.25
N VAL A 7 21.23 -24.15 -10.12
CA VAL A 7 21.80 -23.80 -8.81
C VAL A 7 20.72 -23.17 -7.91
N TRP A 8 19.90 -22.27 -8.44
CA TRP A 8 18.79 -21.68 -7.69
C TRP A 8 17.78 -22.73 -7.25
N LEU A 9 17.37 -23.65 -8.14
CA LEU A 9 16.45 -24.75 -7.81
C LEU A 9 17.02 -25.65 -6.71
N ALA A 10 18.31 -26.00 -6.80
CA ALA A 10 18.98 -26.82 -5.79
C ALA A 10 19.05 -26.11 -4.43
N LEU A 11 19.36 -24.81 -4.41
CA LEU A 11 19.40 -24.01 -3.18
C LEU A 11 18.00 -23.80 -2.59
N ALA A 12 16.99 -23.54 -3.43
CA ALA A 12 15.60 -23.40 -3.01
C ALA A 12 15.06 -24.71 -2.40
N ALA A 13 15.38 -25.86 -3.02
CA ALA A 13 15.04 -27.18 -2.49
C ALA A 13 15.77 -27.45 -1.17
N ALA A 14 17.07 -27.16 -1.08
CA ALA A 14 17.84 -27.30 0.15
C ALA A 14 17.28 -26.41 1.28
N GLN A 15 16.93 -25.16 0.98
CA GLN A 15 16.27 -24.24 1.91
C GLN A 15 14.91 -24.79 2.36
N ALA A 16 14.07 -25.28 1.45
CA ALA A 16 12.76 -25.83 1.79
C ALA A 16 12.84 -27.09 2.67
N LEU A 17 13.93 -27.86 2.57
CA LEU A 17 14.18 -29.06 3.36
C LEU A 17 14.85 -28.78 4.72
N THR A 18 15.61 -27.69 4.85
CA THR A 18 16.44 -27.40 6.04
C THR A 18 15.88 -26.28 6.91
N LEU A 19 15.11 -25.36 6.35
CA LEU A 19 14.46 -24.26 7.06
C LEU A 19 12.95 -24.52 7.13
N HIS A 20 12.29 -23.97 8.16
CA HIS A 20 10.84 -24.08 8.33
C HIS A 20 10.17 -23.70 7.00
N SER A 21 9.46 -24.66 6.39
CA SER A 21 8.80 -24.39 5.12
C SER A 21 7.61 -23.48 5.42
N ASP A 22 7.68 -22.25 4.92
CA ASP A 22 6.56 -21.33 4.96
C ASP A 22 5.51 -21.78 3.93
N ALA A 23 4.93 -22.96 4.13
CA ALA A 23 3.83 -23.50 3.31
C ALA A 23 2.63 -22.52 3.25
N GLY A 24 2.57 -21.55 4.17
CA GLY A 24 1.67 -20.41 4.11
C GLY A 24 1.86 -19.52 2.88
N TYR A 25 3.09 -19.31 2.39
CA TYR A 25 3.34 -18.54 1.15
C TYR A 25 2.90 -19.30 -0.11
N ALA A 26 2.96 -20.63 -0.10
CA ALA A 26 2.44 -21.43 -1.21
C ALA A 26 0.92 -21.27 -1.37
N LYS A 27 0.18 -21.05 -0.26
CA LYS A 27 -1.26 -20.73 -0.30
C LYS A 27 -1.56 -19.37 -0.92
N LEU A 28 -0.55 -18.52 -1.06
CA LEU A 28 -0.68 -17.22 -1.72
C LEU A 28 -0.42 -17.32 -3.22
N LEU A 29 0.02 -18.46 -3.76
CA LEU A 29 0.09 -18.66 -5.21
C LEU A 29 -1.27 -19.10 -5.72
N THR A 30 -1.76 -18.42 -6.76
CA THR A 30 -3.03 -18.74 -7.42
C THR A 30 -2.82 -18.84 -8.93
N LEU A 31 -3.34 -19.92 -9.51
CA LEU A 31 -3.40 -20.12 -10.96
C LEU A 31 -4.82 -19.96 -11.48
N ASP A 32 -5.74 -19.45 -10.66
CA ASP A 32 -7.11 -19.16 -11.06
C ASP A 32 -7.13 -18.06 -12.14
N PRO A 33 -7.64 -18.34 -13.36
CA PRO A 33 -7.60 -17.38 -14.47
C PRO A 33 -8.29 -16.05 -14.15
N HIS A 34 -9.39 -16.08 -13.41
CA HIS A 34 -10.10 -14.87 -13.02
C HIS A 34 -9.21 -13.99 -12.12
N THR A 35 -8.53 -14.60 -11.16
CA THR A 35 -7.59 -13.91 -10.29
C THR A 35 -6.38 -13.35 -11.03
N LEU A 36 -5.83 -14.09 -12.00
CA LEU A 36 -4.73 -13.60 -12.84
C LEU A 36 -5.14 -12.35 -13.64
N VAL A 37 -6.33 -12.37 -14.26
CA VAL A 37 -6.88 -11.22 -15.00
C VAL A 37 -7.16 -10.05 -14.06
N TYR A 38 -7.73 -10.31 -12.88
CA TYR A 38 -7.97 -9.30 -11.85
C TYR A 38 -6.65 -8.62 -11.43
N ASN A 39 -5.62 -9.40 -11.10
CA ASN A 39 -4.31 -8.85 -10.73
C ASN A 39 -3.68 -8.05 -11.88
N ALA A 40 -3.69 -8.59 -13.10
CA ALA A 40 -3.13 -7.90 -14.27
C ALA A 40 -3.83 -6.56 -14.53
N THR A 41 -5.16 -6.52 -14.47
CA THR A 41 -5.94 -5.27 -14.65
C THR A 41 -5.72 -4.29 -13.52
N ARG A 42 -5.55 -4.75 -12.27
CA ARG A 42 -5.23 -3.90 -11.11
C ARG A 42 -3.83 -3.30 -11.21
N TYR A 43 -2.82 -4.05 -11.64
CA TYR A 43 -1.47 -3.53 -11.86
C TYR A 43 -1.41 -2.59 -13.07
N ALA A 44 -2.11 -2.88 -14.17
CA ALA A 44 -2.25 -1.94 -15.28
C ALA A 44 -2.96 -0.64 -14.86
N SER A 45 -4.02 -0.76 -14.04
CA SER A 45 -4.71 0.38 -13.45
C SER A 45 -3.78 1.18 -12.53
N SER A 46 -2.92 0.50 -11.77
CA SER A 46 -1.92 1.15 -10.91
C SER A 46 -0.84 1.87 -11.72
N LEU A 47 -0.37 1.26 -12.81
CA LEU A 47 0.60 1.87 -13.72
C LEU A 47 0.02 3.11 -14.41
N SER A 48 -1.25 3.09 -14.79
CA SER A 48 -1.88 4.27 -15.39
C SER A 48 -2.03 5.46 -14.44
N LEU A 49 -1.82 5.28 -13.12
CA LEU A 49 -1.81 6.40 -12.16
C LEU A 49 -0.62 7.35 -12.38
N LEU A 50 0.42 6.91 -13.08
CA LEU A 50 1.51 7.75 -13.56
C LEU A 50 1.02 8.91 -14.45
N PHE A 51 -0.16 8.78 -15.01
CA PHE A 51 -0.81 9.74 -15.89
C PHE A 51 -2.06 10.35 -15.24
N ILE A 52 -2.11 10.38 -13.90
CA ILE A 52 -3.06 11.23 -13.18
C ILE A 52 -2.85 12.68 -13.62
N ASN A 53 -3.96 13.39 -13.71
CA ASN A 53 -4.06 14.78 -14.10
C ASN A 53 -5.16 15.44 -13.28
N GLY A 54 -5.12 16.76 -13.21
CA GLY A 54 -6.01 17.56 -12.35
C GLY A 54 -7.26 18.10 -13.05
N LEU A 55 -7.60 17.56 -14.22
CA LEU A 55 -8.81 18.00 -14.92
C LEU A 55 -10.08 17.53 -14.18
N PRO A 56 -11.21 18.24 -14.33
CA PRO A 56 -12.48 17.73 -13.84
C PRO A 56 -12.90 16.46 -14.59
N ALA A 57 -13.66 15.59 -13.90
CA ALA A 57 -14.30 14.45 -14.55
C ALA A 57 -15.37 14.95 -15.56
N PRO A 58 -15.55 14.28 -16.71
CA PRO A 58 -14.91 13.04 -17.16
C PRO A 58 -13.58 13.25 -17.89
N GLY A 59 -13.18 14.50 -18.18
CA GLY A 59 -12.00 14.83 -18.97
C GLY A 59 -10.70 14.22 -18.43
N ALA A 60 -10.55 14.20 -17.09
CA ALA A 60 -9.37 13.58 -16.48
C ALA A 60 -9.22 12.09 -16.78
N PHE A 61 -10.31 11.34 -16.77
CA PHE A 61 -10.30 9.92 -17.08
C PHE A 61 -9.91 9.68 -18.54
N VAL A 62 -10.50 10.45 -19.46
CA VAL A 62 -10.23 10.33 -20.90
C VAL A 62 -8.78 10.66 -21.22
N LEU A 63 -8.25 11.79 -20.72
CA LEU A 63 -6.87 12.17 -20.96
C LEU A 63 -5.89 11.13 -20.42
N ARG A 64 -6.12 10.65 -19.19
CA ARG A 64 -5.32 9.57 -18.59
C ARG A 64 -5.33 8.31 -19.45
N ALA A 65 -6.51 7.88 -19.88
CA ALA A 65 -6.66 6.68 -20.72
C ALA A 65 -5.95 6.82 -22.08
N LEU A 66 -6.04 7.99 -22.71
CA LEU A 66 -5.37 8.27 -23.99
C LEU A 66 -3.85 8.27 -23.83
N ILE A 67 -3.30 8.97 -22.84
CA ILE A 67 -1.85 9.03 -22.62
C ILE A 67 -1.34 7.64 -22.24
N PHE A 68 -2.01 6.95 -21.31
CA PHE A 68 -1.62 5.61 -20.89
C PHE A 68 -1.67 4.60 -22.05
N GLY A 69 -2.75 4.61 -22.84
CA GLY A 69 -2.91 3.73 -23.99
C GLY A 69 -1.83 3.99 -25.05
N ALA A 70 -1.59 5.25 -25.41
CA ALA A 70 -0.54 5.63 -26.36
C ALA A 70 0.85 5.22 -25.85
N ALA A 71 1.19 5.54 -24.60
CA ALA A 71 2.46 5.17 -23.99
C ALA A 71 2.64 3.64 -23.91
N SER A 72 1.57 2.88 -23.62
CA SER A 72 1.60 1.42 -23.57
C SER A 72 1.84 0.81 -24.94
N LEU A 73 1.17 1.33 -25.99
CA LEU A 73 1.40 0.89 -27.37
C LEU A 73 2.84 1.18 -27.81
N LEU A 74 3.38 2.35 -27.47
CA LEU A 74 4.78 2.67 -27.72
C LEU A 74 5.72 1.75 -26.93
N ALA A 75 5.42 1.45 -25.67
CA ALA A 75 6.22 0.53 -24.86
C ALA A 75 6.24 -0.88 -25.46
N VAL A 76 5.09 -1.40 -25.90
CA VAL A 76 5.01 -2.69 -26.60
C VAL A 76 5.81 -2.65 -27.90
N LEU A 77 5.67 -1.60 -28.70
CA LEU A 77 6.43 -1.44 -29.94
C LEU A 77 7.95 -1.41 -29.69
N GLY A 78 8.39 -0.67 -28.66
CA GLY A 78 9.80 -0.59 -28.28
C GLY A 78 10.34 -1.91 -27.76
N TYR A 79 9.58 -2.58 -26.88
CA TYR A 79 9.92 -3.91 -26.36
C TYR A 79 10.06 -4.94 -27.49
N VAL A 80 9.10 -5.00 -28.42
CA VAL A 80 9.17 -5.89 -29.60
C VAL A 80 10.34 -5.51 -30.52
N THR A 81 10.64 -4.22 -30.67
CA THR A 81 11.78 -3.75 -31.46
C THR A 81 13.11 -4.24 -30.87
N CYS A 82 13.27 -4.19 -29.54
CA CYS A 82 14.45 -4.72 -28.87
C CYS A 82 14.53 -6.25 -28.99
N LEU A 83 13.43 -6.97 -28.75
CA LEU A 83 13.39 -8.43 -28.91
C LEU A 83 13.83 -8.88 -30.31
N ARG A 84 13.39 -8.17 -31.36
CA ARG A 84 13.77 -8.47 -32.75
C ARG A 84 15.25 -8.22 -33.05
N ARG A 85 15.93 -7.38 -32.27
CA ARG A 85 17.38 -7.14 -32.36
C ARG A 85 18.20 -8.15 -31.54
N GLY A 86 17.54 -8.92 -30.68
CA GLY A 86 18.14 -9.91 -29.79
C GLY A 86 17.74 -9.62 -28.34
N PRO A 87 17.18 -10.59 -27.61
CA PRO A 87 16.80 -10.39 -26.21
C PRO A 87 18.03 -10.18 -25.33
N SER A 88 17.99 -9.16 -24.49
CA SER A 88 18.96 -8.89 -23.43
C SER A 88 18.37 -9.17 -22.05
N VAL A 89 19.15 -8.92 -21.00
CA VAL A 89 18.65 -9.02 -19.61
C VAL A 89 17.48 -8.05 -19.37
N LEU A 90 17.44 -6.90 -20.05
CA LEU A 90 16.39 -5.89 -19.88
C LEU A 90 15.02 -6.37 -20.35
N GLU A 91 14.96 -7.33 -21.28
CA GLU A 91 13.70 -7.92 -21.73
C GLU A 91 13.22 -9.02 -20.78
N ILE A 92 14.13 -9.69 -20.08
CA ILE A 92 13.82 -10.78 -19.15
C ILE A 92 13.32 -10.23 -17.80
N VAL A 93 13.95 -9.16 -17.28
CA VAL A 93 13.66 -8.58 -15.97
C VAL A 93 12.18 -8.20 -15.76
N PRO A 94 11.50 -7.50 -16.71
CA PRO A 94 10.07 -7.18 -16.56
C PRO A 94 9.21 -8.41 -16.30
N TRP A 95 9.47 -9.53 -16.96
CA TRP A 95 8.70 -10.76 -16.80
C TRP A 95 9.01 -11.47 -15.50
N LEU A 96 10.28 -11.56 -15.11
CA LEU A 96 10.68 -12.14 -13.82
C LEU A 96 10.08 -11.37 -12.65
N TYR A 97 9.85 -10.07 -12.82
CA TYR A 97 9.24 -9.23 -11.79
C TYR A 97 7.70 -9.24 -11.84
N MET A 98 7.10 -9.14 -13.03
CA MET A 98 5.63 -9.11 -13.20
C MET A 98 4.96 -10.46 -12.94
N LEU A 99 5.58 -11.57 -13.34
CA LEU A 99 4.94 -12.88 -13.27
C LEU A 99 4.62 -13.30 -11.82
N PRO A 100 5.52 -13.13 -10.84
CA PRO A 100 5.17 -13.32 -9.43
C PRO A 100 4.04 -12.40 -8.98
N LEU A 101 4.03 -11.12 -9.38
CA LEU A 101 2.96 -10.20 -8.99
C LEU A 101 1.58 -10.62 -9.50
N VAL A 102 1.51 -11.16 -10.72
CA VAL A 102 0.24 -11.61 -11.31
C VAL A 102 -0.21 -12.94 -10.71
N VAL A 103 0.70 -13.89 -10.47
CA VAL A 103 0.42 -15.24 -9.95
C VAL A 103 0.20 -15.24 -8.43
N TYR A 104 0.72 -14.28 -7.71
CA TYR A 104 0.54 -14.19 -6.28
C TYR A 104 -0.80 -13.52 -5.96
N TRP A 105 -1.66 -14.20 -5.20
CA TRP A 105 -2.88 -13.66 -4.61
C TRP A 105 -2.51 -12.64 -3.53
N VAL A 106 -2.30 -11.41 -3.99
CA VAL A 106 -2.15 -10.24 -3.13
C VAL A 106 -3.55 -9.64 -2.99
N GLY A 107 -4.37 -10.07 -2.01
CA GLY A 107 -5.75 -9.58 -1.83
C GLY A 107 -5.92 -8.04 -1.79
N THR A 108 -6.15 -7.45 -0.63
CA THR A 108 -6.24 -5.99 -0.44
C THR A 108 -4.89 -5.28 -0.53
N MET A 109 -3.79 -6.02 -0.69
CA MET A 109 -2.42 -5.49 -0.61
C MET A 109 -1.80 -5.10 -1.96
N ILE A 110 -2.59 -5.01 -3.04
CA ILE A 110 -2.09 -4.50 -4.33
C ILE A 110 -1.70 -3.03 -4.15
N GLN A 111 -0.40 -2.78 -4.03
CA GLN A 111 0.13 -1.45 -3.78
C GLN A 111 0.87 -0.92 -4.99
N GLN A 112 0.66 0.36 -5.28
CA GLN A 112 1.29 1.09 -6.37
C GLN A 112 2.82 1.01 -6.33
N ARG A 113 3.41 0.88 -5.13
CA ARG A 113 4.86 0.76 -4.92
C ARG A 113 5.50 -0.43 -5.63
N TYR A 114 4.74 -1.50 -5.88
CA TYR A 114 5.27 -2.65 -6.64
C TYR A 114 5.48 -2.31 -8.12
N MET A 115 4.87 -1.25 -8.66
CA MET A 115 5.14 -0.85 -10.05
C MET A 115 6.38 0.04 -10.19
N LEU A 116 6.95 0.53 -9.09
CA LEU A 116 8.09 1.46 -9.12
C LEU A 116 9.31 0.90 -9.87
N PRO A 117 9.72 -0.38 -9.71
CA PRO A 117 10.86 -0.92 -10.44
C PRO A 117 10.62 -1.07 -11.95
N LEU A 118 9.36 -1.25 -12.37
CA LEU A 118 8.99 -1.41 -13.77
C LEU A 118 8.84 -0.08 -14.50
N PHE A 119 8.59 1.00 -13.77
CA PHE A 119 8.33 2.31 -14.36
C PHE A 119 9.47 2.81 -15.26
N PRO A 120 10.76 2.78 -14.85
CA PRO A 120 11.86 3.19 -15.73
C PRO A 120 11.93 2.36 -17.01
N LEU A 121 11.72 1.04 -16.92
CA LEU A 121 11.74 0.15 -18.08
C LEU A 121 10.56 0.43 -19.02
N TYR A 122 9.37 0.67 -18.47
CA TYR A 122 8.20 1.06 -19.23
C TYR A 122 8.44 2.35 -20.04
N LEU A 123 8.98 3.40 -19.40
CA LEU A 123 9.32 4.65 -20.09
C LEU A 123 10.43 4.46 -21.13
N TYR A 124 11.45 3.67 -20.82
CA TYR A 124 12.52 3.34 -21.74
C TYR A 124 11.99 2.68 -23.01
N TYR A 125 11.14 1.65 -22.89
CA TYR A 125 10.54 1.01 -24.05
C TYR A 125 9.57 1.94 -24.79
N ALA A 126 8.80 2.77 -24.07
CA ALA A 126 7.95 3.78 -24.71
C ALA A 126 8.76 4.76 -25.56
N TRP A 127 9.93 5.19 -25.08
CA TRP A 127 10.84 6.04 -25.84
C TRP A 127 11.40 5.36 -27.09
N ILE A 128 11.81 4.09 -26.99
CA ILE A 128 12.27 3.31 -28.16
C ILE A 128 11.15 3.15 -29.19
N GLY A 129 9.92 2.88 -28.75
CA GLY A 129 8.76 2.81 -29.63
C GLY A 129 8.50 4.14 -30.34
N LEU A 130 8.63 5.25 -29.61
CA LEU A 130 8.49 6.60 -30.17
C LEU A 130 9.55 6.87 -31.24
N ASP A 131 10.82 6.56 -30.96
CA ASP A 131 11.90 6.72 -31.93
C ASP A 131 11.67 5.85 -33.18
N ARG A 132 11.25 4.59 -32.98
CA ARG A 132 10.95 3.68 -34.09
C ARG A 132 9.81 4.20 -34.97
N LEU A 133 8.77 4.79 -34.38
CA LEU A 133 7.66 5.40 -35.10
C LEU A 133 8.12 6.65 -35.87
N ARG A 134 8.94 7.51 -35.26
CA ARG A 134 9.50 8.71 -35.89
C ARG A 134 10.36 8.38 -37.12
N GLN A 135 11.13 7.30 -37.08
CA GLN A 135 11.96 6.88 -38.22
C GLN A 135 11.12 6.58 -39.48
N GLY A 136 9.88 6.12 -39.32
CA GLY A 136 8.93 5.87 -40.42
C GLY A 136 8.18 7.11 -40.93
N MET A 137 8.31 8.26 -40.27
CA MET A 137 7.61 9.50 -40.61
C MET A 137 8.47 10.46 -41.43
N ALA A 138 7.83 11.33 -42.23
CA ALA A 138 8.50 12.43 -42.90
C ALA A 138 9.06 13.45 -41.88
N ARG A 139 10.17 14.12 -42.24
CA ARG A 139 10.96 15.00 -41.35
C ARG A 139 10.15 16.00 -40.51
N PRO A 140 9.16 16.75 -41.03
CA PRO A 140 8.40 17.71 -40.21
C PRO A 140 7.55 17.02 -39.13
N TRP A 141 6.98 15.85 -39.41
CA TRP A 141 6.12 15.11 -38.47
C TRP A 141 6.89 14.47 -37.32
N ARG A 142 8.20 14.20 -37.49
CA ARG A 142 9.05 13.64 -36.43
C ARG A 142 9.15 14.56 -35.22
N GLY A 143 9.28 15.87 -35.46
CA GLY A 143 9.34 16.89 -34.42
C GLY A 143 7.98 17.08 -33.78
N ALA A 144 6.93 17.21 -34.60
CA ALA A 144 5.55 17.38 -34.14
C ALA A 144 5.11 16.26 -33.18
N LEU A 145 5.38 15.00 -33.51
CA LEU A 145 5.02 13.87 -32.65
C LEU A 145 5.71 13.93 -31.28
N THR A 146 6.98 14.32 -31.23
CA THR A 146 7.73 14.46 -29.97
C THR A 146 7.15 15.60 -29.14
N TRP A 147 6.86 16.74 -29.77
CA TRP A 147 6.24 17.88 -29.11
C TRP A 147 4.85 17.55 -28.55
N VAL A 148 4.01 16.84 -29.31
CA VAL A 148 2.69 16.41 -28.85
C VAL A 148 2.81 15.48 -27.64
N ALA A 149 3.72 14.50 -27.68
CA ALA A 149 3.93 13.59 -26.55
C ALA A 149 4.42 14.35 -25.30
N THR A 150 5.41 15.24 -25.45
CA THR A 150 5.93 16.06 -24.35
C THR A 150 4.84 16.98 -23.79
N LEU A 151 4.06 17.64 -24.65
CA LEU A 151 3.00 18.55 -24.21
C LEU A 151 1.87 17.80 -23.48
N ALA A 152 1.51 16.60 -23.94
CA ALA A 152 0.52 15.78 -23.26
C ALA A 152 0.98 15.37 -21.85
N LEU A 153 2.24 14.93 -21.71
CA LEU A 153 2.83 14.60 -20.41
C LEU A 153 2.94 15.83 -19.50
N ALA A 154 3.43 16.95 -20.03
CA ALA A 154 3.53 18.21 -19.30
C ALA A 154 2.17 18.71 -18.84
N THR A 155 1.14 18.63 -19.69
CA THR A 155 -0.24 19.02 -19.33
C THR A 155 -0.79 18.12 -18.23
N SER A 156 -0.59 16.80 -18.33
CA SER A 156 -0.99 15.86 -17.27
C SER A 156 -0.34 16.21 -15.94
N TYR A 157 0.97 16.45 -15.95
CA TYR A 157 1.74 16.77 -14.75
C TYR A 157 1.35 18.13 -14.15
N VAL A 158 1.32 19.19 -14.95
CA VAL A 158 1.01 20.55 -14.50
C VAL A 158 -0.40 20.62 -13.93
N THR A 159 -1.38 20.00 -14.58
CA THR A 159 -2.74 19.96 -14.04
C THR A 159 -2.83 19.14 -12.78
N ALA A 160 -2.18 17.97 -12.70
CA ALA A 160 -2.13 17.17 -11.46
C ALA A 160 -1.52 17.98 -10.31
N TYR A 161 -0.44 18.70 -10.57
CA TYR A 161 0.24 19.54 -9.59
C TYR A 161 -0.61 20.74 -9.18
N ALA A 162 -1.27 21.40 -10.13
CA ALA A 162 -2.14 22.56 -9.84
C ALA A 162 -3.44 22.17 -9.11
N ALA A 163 -3.96 20.97 -9.37
CA ALA A 163 -5.11 20.42 -8.65
C ALA A 163 -4.70 19.65 -7.39
N TRP A 164 -3.40 19.52 -7.12
CA TRP A 164 -2.92 18.96 -5.87
C TRP A 164 -3.48 19.86 -4.78
N PRO A 165 -4.39 19.37 -3.94
CA PRO A 165 -4.97 20.24 -2.94
C PRO A 165 -3.83 20.73 -2.04
N ASP A 166 -3.83 22.02 -1.70
CA ASP A 166 -3.25 22.51 -0.46
C ASP A 166 -4.06 21.92 0.70
N THR A 167 -4.16 20.59 0.74
CA THR A 167 -4.76 19.86 1.83
C THR A 167 -3.91 20.20 3.02
N GLU A 168 -4.50 20.98 3.92
CA GLU A 168 -4.26 21.03 5.35
C GLU A 168 -3.34 19.87 5.72
N ILE A 169 -2.06 20.20 5.95
CA ILE A 169 -0.95 19.26 6.16
C ILE A 169 -1.52 18.06 6.90
N GLN A 170 -1.64 16.92 6.20
CA GLN A 170 -2.28 15.74 6.78
C GLN A 170 -1.73 15.58 8.19
N PRO A 171 -2.58 15.47 9.22
CA PRO A 171 -2.14 15.49 10.59
C PRO A 171 -0.98 14.53 10.78
N THR A 172 0.20 15.13 10.84
CA THR A 172 1.47 14.41 10.79
C THR A 172 1.81 14.07 12.24
N ILE A 173 2.74 13.14 12.46
CA ILE A 173 3.39 12.92 13.77
C ILE A 173 3.91 14.22 14.44
N THR A 174 4.03 15.31 13.69
CA THR A 174 4.45 16.63 14.14
C THR A 174 3.29 17.57 14.51
N SER A 175 2.03 17.17 14.35
CA SER A 175 0.88 18.00 14.74
C SER A 175 0.90 18.27 16.24
N VAL A 176 0.36 19.42 16.66
CA VAL A 176 0.30 19.78 18.08
C VAL A 176 -0.49 18.72 18.86
N ALA A 177 -1.59 18.21 18.30
CA ALA A 177 -2.40 17.17 18.94
C ALA A 177 -1.68 15.81 19.02
N ALA A 178 -0.90 15.43 18.01
CA ALA A 178 -0.07 14.23 18.06
C ALA A 178 1.02 14.35 19.13
N GLN A 179 1.73 15.49 19.18
CA GLN A 179 2.75 15.74 20.20
C GLN A 179 2.17 15.73 21.61
N GLN A 180 1.04 16.41 21.84
CA GLN A 180 0.31 16.37 23.11
C GLN A 180 -0.08 14.96 23.52
N THR A 181 -0.55 14.15 22.57
CA THR A 181 -0.90 12.74 22.83
C THR A 181 0.35 11.94 23.17
N PHE A 182 1.47 12.14 22.46
CA PHE A 182 2.71 11.42 22.71
C PHE A 182 3.34 11.78 24.05
N ASP A 183 3.36 13.06 24.41
CA ASP A 183 3.90 13.55 25.66
C ASP A 183 3.03 13.11 26.84
N TRP A 184 1.70 13.23 26.73
CA TRP A 184 0.79 12.70 27.76
C TRP A 184 0.99 11.20 27.99
N ILE A 185 1.16 10.41 26.93
CA ILE A 185 1.42 8.97 27.10
C ILE A 185 2.78 8.74 27.76
N ARG A 186 3.81 9.53 27.41
CA ARG A 186 5.15 9.39 27.99
C ARG A 186 5.18 9.77 29.48
N GLU A 187 4.39 10.75 29.88
CA GLU A 187 4.41 11.32 31.23
C GLU A 187 3.40 10.66 32.16
N GLU A 188 2.20 10.38 31.66
CA GLU A 188 1.05 9.98 32.49
C GLU A 188 0.79 8.46 32.50
N THR A 189 1.45 7.68 31.62
CA THR A 189 1.32 6.21 31.62
C THR A 189 2.52 5.52 32.25
N PRO A 190 2.32 4.37 32.93
CA PRO A 190 3.43 3.56 33.44
C PRO A 190 4.46 3.20 32.36
N SER A 191 5.73 3.07 32.76
CA SER A 191 6.81 2.74 31.82
C SER A 191 6.66 1.38 31.12
N ASP A 192 5.89 0.46 31.71
CA ASP A 192 5.55 -0.86 31.18
C ASP A 192 4.18 -0.90 30.49
N ALA A 193 3.51 0.25 30.33
CA ALA A 193 2.23 0.35 29.66
C ALA A 193 2.29 -0.21 28.23
N VAL A 194 1.32 -1.06 27.91
CA VAL A 194 1.08 -1.57 26.57
C VAL A 194 -0.10 -0.84 25.97
N VAL A 195 0.11 -0.22 24.82
CA VAL A 195 -0.86 0.65 24.14
C VAL A 195 -1.28 0.02 22.82
N LEU A 196 -2.58 -0.12 22.61
CA LEU A 196 -3.14 -0.53 21.33
C LEU A 196 -3.31 0.69 20.42
N VAL A 197 -2.68 0.66 19.25
CA VAL A 197 -2.65 1.79 18.31
C VAL A 197 -2.32 1.30 16.90
N GLY A 198 -2.99 1.88 15.88
CA GLY A 198 -2.83 1.48 14.48
C GLY A 198 -1.37 1.42 14.01
N ARG A 199 -0.57 2.43 14.36
CA ARG A 199 0.85 2.56 13.99
C ARG A 199 1.81 2.31 15.16
N ALA A 200 1.71 1.12 15.76
CA ALA A 200 2.49 0.69 16.94
C ALA A 200 3.99 1.03 16.89
N ARG A 201 4.67 0.85 15.74
CA ARG A 201 6.11 1.11 15.63
C ARG A 201 6.47 2.60 15.70
N ALA A 202 5.75 3.46 14.97
CA ALA A 202 5.97 4.89 15.03
C ALA A 202 5.62 5.43 16.41
N PHE A 203 4.50 4.98 16.96
CA PHE A 203 4.07 5.32 18.31
C PHE A 203 5.11 4.96 19.38
N ALA A 204 5.68 3.75 19.33
CA ALA A 204 6.71 3.32 20.27
C ALA A 204 7.97 4.20 20.22
N LEU A 205 8.33 4.68 19.03
CA LEU A 205 9.48 5.58 18.84
C LEU A 205 9.27 6.94 19.54
N TYR A 206 8.06 7.50 19.47
CA TYR A 206 7.78 8.81 20.06
C TYR A 206 7.42 8.74 21.55
N THR A 207 6.77 7.68 22.00
CA THR A 207 6.28 7.58 23.38
C THR A 207 7.19 6.76 24.29
N MET A 208 8.11 5.98 23.72
CA MET A 208 8.89 4.98 24.45
C MET A 208 8.00 3.97 25.21
N ARG A 209 6.78 3.71 24.70
CA ARG A 209 5.85 2.70 25.21
C ARG A 209 5.69 1.55 24.24
N ARG A 210 5.29 0.38 24.75
CA ARG A 210 5.04 -0.79 23.91
C ARG A 210 3.75 -0.58 23.12
N GLY A 211 3.84 -0.63 21.79
CA GLY A 211 2.69 -0.55 20.90
C GLY A 211 2.25 -1.93 20.42
N VAL A 212 0.94 -2.16 20.36
CA VAL A 212 0.31 -3.32 19.70
C VAL A 212 -0.63 -2.80 18.63
N SER A 213 -0.54 -3.35 17.41
CA SER A 213 -1.41 -2.97 16.30
C SER A 213 -2.64 -3.89 16.26
N PRO A 214 -3.86 -3.36 16.01
CA PRO A 214 -5.06 -4.17 15.80
C PRO A 214 -5.11 -4.83 14.40
N TYR A 215 -3.98 -4.92 13.68
CA TYR A 215 -3.92 -5.42 12.32
C TYR A 215 -4.42 -6.88 12.21
N GLY A 216 -5.39 -7.12 11.33
CA GLY A 216 -5.89 -8.45 10.96
C GLY A 216 -7.06 -9.00 11.79
N TYR A 217 -7.57 -8.25 12.77
CA TYR A 217 -8.72 -8.65 13.57
C TYR A 217 -10.04 -8.15 12.98
N ARG A 218 -11.08 -8.98 13.03
CA ARG A 218 -12.36 -8.75 12.35
C ARG A 218 -13.58 -8.80 13.26
N SER A 219 -13.38 -8.98 14.56
CA SER A 219 -14.47 -9.05 15.52
C SER A 219 -14.09 -8.53 16.90
N ASP A 220 -15.09 -8.07 17.65
CA ASP A 220 -14.97 -7.62 19.04
C ASP A 220 -14.41 -8.69 19.98
N VAL A 221 -14.70 -9.96 19.69
CA VAL A 221 -14.19 -11.11 20.45
C VAL A 221 -12.69 -11.22 20.29
N GLU A 222 -12.20 -11.15 19.05
CA GLU A 222 -10.76 -11.21 18.78
C GLU A 222 -10.03 -9.97 19.33
N LEU A 223 -10.63 -8.79 19.23
CA LEU A 223 -10.05 -7.56 19.77
C LEU A 223 -10.01 -7.62 21.31
N SER A 224 -11.05 -8.16 21.95
CA SER A 224 -11.06 -8.42 23.40
C SER A 224 -10.00 -9.43 23.83
N ASP A 225 -9.80 -10.50 23.05
CA ASP A 225 -8.75 -11.48 23.33
C ASP A 225 -7.36 -10.86 23.16
N LEU A 226 -7.15 -10.01 22.15
CA LEU A 226 -5.90 -9.26 21.99
C LEU A 226 -5.62 -8.36 23.20
N LEU A 227 -6.61 -7.59 23.66
CA LEU A 227 -6.46 -6.74 24.84
C LEU A 227 -5.99 -7.55 26.06
N THR A 228 -6.55 -8.74 26.23
CA THR A 228 -6.23 -9.64 27.35
C THR A 228 -4.87 -10.29 27.19
N ARG A 229 -4.60 -10.88 26.03
CA ARG A 229 -3.38 -11.63 25.68
C ARG A 229 -2.13 -10.76 25.79
N HIS A 230 -2.21 -9.53 25.31
CA HIS A 230 -1.09 -8.58 25.33
C HIS A 230 -1.09 -7.67 26.56
N ARG A 231 -2.06 -7.85 27.48
CA ARG A 231 -2.23 -7.01 28.67
C ARG A 231 -2.26 -5.53 28.32
N VAL A 232 -3.06 -5.18 27.31
CA VAL A 232 -3.21 -3.81 26.85
C VAL A 232 -3.83 -2.98 27.98
N THR A 233 -3.17 -1.88 28.28
CA THR A 233 -3.57 -0.93 29.35
C THR A 233 -4.25 0.31 28.77
N HIS A 234 -3.90 0.68 27.54
CA HIS A 234 -4.44 1.87 26.89
C HIS A 234 -4.77 1.60 25.43
N VAL A 235 -5.79 2.27 24.90
CA VAL A 235 -6.21 2.20 23.50
C VAL A 235 -6.22 3.61 22.93
N VAL A 236 -5.54 3.82 21.80
CA VAL A 236 -5.50 5.11 21.10
C VAL A 236 -6.31 5.01 19.82
N VAL A 237 -7.33 5.85 19.69
CA VAL A 237 -8.23 5.89 18.53
C VAL A 237 -8.02 7.21 17.80
N GLY A 238 -7.76 7.15 16.49
CA GLY A 238 -7.70 8.34 15.65
C GLY A 238 -9.10 8.91 15.38
N ARG A 239 -9.21 10.22 15.20
CA ARG A 239 -10.47 10.91 14.87
C ARG A 239 -10.43 11.46 13.43
N GLY A 240 -11.61 11.63 12.82
CA GLY A 240 -11.75 12.24 11.50
C GLY A 240 -10.98 11.48 10.42
N MET A 241 -10.12 12.18 9.68
CA MET A 241 -9.31 11.57 8.61
C MET A 241 -8.26 10.58 9.14
N LEU A 242 -7.76 10.78 10.37
CA LEU A 242 -6.76 9.90 10.98
C LEU A 242 -7.31 8.53 11.36
N ALA A 243 -8.59 8.44 11.72
CA ALA A 243 -9.27 7.15 11.92
C ALA A 243 -9.10 6.27 10.66
N ARG A 244 -9.25 6.89 9.48
CA ARG A 244 -9.13 6.24 8.17
C ARG A 244 -7.71 5.86 7.78
N GLU A 245 -6.70 6.56 8.30
CA GLU A 245 -5.30 6.31 7.97
C GLU A 245 -4.55 5.41 8.97
N MET A 246 -5.11 5.25 10.17
CA MET A 246 -4.55 4.45 11.26
C MET A 246 -5.07 3.01 11.22
N ASP A 247 -6.33 2.81 10.80
CA ASP A 247 -6.95 1.50 10.65
C ASP A 247 -6.97 1.11 9.16
N TYR A 248 -5.96 0.34 8.75
CA TYR A 248 -5.66 -0.01 7.36
C TYR A 248 -6.75 -0.84 6.66
N GLU A 249 -7.60 -1.54 7.40
CA GLU A 249 -8.64 -2.40 6.81
C GLU A 249 -10.04 -1.87 7.11
N HIS A 250 -10.39 -1.59 8.37
CA HIS A 250 -11.74 -1.19 8.77
C HIS A 250 -11.71 0.00 9.75
N PRO A 251 -11.78 1.24 9.23
CA PRO A 251 -11.46 2.46 9.98
C PRO A 251 -12.42 2.85 11.08
N ASP A 252 -13.56 2.17 11.16
CA ASP A 252 -14.57 2.40 12.17
C ASP A 252 -14.62 1.29 13.22
N ASP A 253 -13.86 0.20 13.06
CA ASP A 253 -14.04 -0.99 13.91
C ASP A 253 -13.47 -0.78 15.31
N LEU A 254 -12.31 -0.12 15.45
CA LEU A 254 -11.78 0.21 16.78
C LEU A 254 -12.63 1.27 17.49
N ALA A 255 -13.11 2.27 16.75
CA ALA A 255 -14.01 3.29 17.30
C ALA A 255 -15.36 2.68 17.72
N ARG A 256 -15.92 1.77 16.91
CA ARG A 256 -17.15 1.03 17.21
C ARG A 256 -16.98 0.14 18.43
N PHE A 257 -15.88 -0.63 18.48
CA PHE A 257 -15.57 -1.46 19.64
C PHE A 257 -15.53 -0.67 20.95
N VAL A 258 -14.92 0.52 20.91
CA VAL A 258 -14.85 1.42 22.07
C VAL A 258 -16.24 1.94 22.47
N ALA A 259 -17.06 2.30 21.50
CA ALA A 259 -18.44 2.74 21.73
C ALA A 259 -19.32 1.63 22.31
N ASP A 260 -19.11 0.38 21.90
CA ASP A 260 -19.89 -0.79 22.34
C ASP A 260 -19.45 -1.32 23.71
N HIS A 261 -18.26 -0.94 24.19
CA HIS A 261 -17.70 -1.41 25.48
C HIS A 261 -17.34 -0.29 26.48
N PRO A 262 -18.26 0.66 26.78
CA PRO A 262 -17.97 1.82 27.63
C PRO A 262 -17.65 1.45 29.08
N GLN A 263 -18.07 0.26 29.54
CA GLN A 263 -17.76 -0.22 30.89
C GLN A 263 -16.30 -0.68 31.05
N ARG A 264 -15.63 -1.04 29.95
CA ARG A 264 -14.25 -1.54 29.93
C ARG A 264 -13.23 -0.49 29.51
N LEU A 265 -13.68 0.64 28.99
CA LEU A 265 -12.82 1.67 28.42
C LEU A 265 -13.21 3.03 29.00
N ARG A 266 -12.28 3.66 29.71
CA ARG A 266 -12.47 5.01 30.27
C ARG A 266 -11.67 6.01 29.45
N LEU A 267 -12.31 7.05 28.94
CA LEU A 267 -11.61 8.15 28.29
C LEU A 267 -10.65 8.82 29.28
N ALA A 268 -9.37 8.87 28.92
CA ALA A 268 -8.28 9.43 29.73
C ALA A 268 -7.73 10.73 29.13
N LEU A 269 -7.66 10.82 27.80
CA LEU A 269 -7.26 12.02 27.08
C LEU A 269 -8.16 12.22 25.85
N HIS A 270 -8.51 13.48 25.60
CA HIS A 270 -9.21 13.91 24.39
C HIS A 270 -8.42 15.03 23.72
N THR A 271 -8.16 14.88 22.43
CA THR A 271 -7.53 15.92 21.58
C THR A 271 -8.33 16.10 20.29
N SER A 272 -7.97 17.10 19.47
CA SER A 272 -8.60 17.31 18.17
C SER A 272 -8.42 16.13 17.21
N GLU A 273 -7.39 15.31 17.42
CA GLU A 273 -6.97 14.24 16.50
C GLU A 273 -7.08 12.82 17.07
N PHE A 274 -7.03 12.68 18.40
CA PHE A 274 -6.96 11.39 19.08
C PHE A 274 -7.79 11.35 20.36
N ASP A 275 -8.35 10.18 20.63
CA ASP A 275 -8.91 9.80 21.91
C ASP A 275 -8.07 8.67 22.52
N VAL A 276 -7.71 8.80 23.79
CA VAL A 276 -6.99 7.77 24.54
C VAL A 276 -7.88 7.22 25.63
N TYR A 277 -8.06 5.90 25.62
CA TYR A 277 -8.87 5.17 26.58
C TYR A 277 -7.99 4.29 27.46
N GLU A 278 -8.24 4.31 28.76
CA GLU A 278 -7.69 3.37 29.72
C GLU A 278 -8.55 2.10 29.75
N VAL A 279 -7.91 0.94 29.65
CA VAL A 279 -8.56 -0.37 29.69
C VAL A 279 -8.75 -0.77 31.15
N ARG A 280 -10.01 -0.88 31.58
CA ARG A 280 -10.37 -1.40 32.88
C ARG A 280 -10.38 -2.93 32.87
N PRO A 281 -10.03 -3.57 33.99
CA PRO A 281 -10.27 -5.00 34.17
C PRO A 281 -11.73 -5.29 33.85
N ALA A 282 -12.00 -6.38 33.11
CA ALA A 282 -13.38 -6.81 32.90
C ALA A 282 -14.04 -6.99 34.28
N PRO A 283 -15.28 -6.52 34.48
CA PRO A 283 -15.99 -6.77 35.72
C PRO A 283 -15.96 -8.29 35.96
N SER A 284 -15.40 -8.70 37.09
CA SER A 284 -15.32 -10.10 37.47
C SER A 284 -16.74 -10.65 37.49
N GLY A 285 -17.13 -11.35 36.42
CA GLY A 285 -18.35 -12.13 36.40
C GLY A 285 -18.33 -13.02 37.62
N ARG A 286 -19.33 -12.84 38.48
CA ARG A 286 -19.58 -13.63 39.68
C ARG A 286 -19.44 -15.11 39.31
N LYS A 287 -18.35 -15.76 39.71
CA LYS A 287 -18.32 -17.21 39.88
C LYS A 287 -19.21 -17.49 41.09
N GLY A 288 -20.49 -17.69 40.86
CA GLY A 288 -21.47 -17.95 41.90
C GLY A 288 -22.80 -18.32 41.28
N ASP A 289 -23.18 -19.57 41.51
CA ASP A 289 -24.51 -20.16 41.38
C ASP A 289 -24.89 -20.71 40.00
N ALA A 290 -24.42 -21.94 39.74
CA ALA A 290 -25.24 -22.93 39.05
C ALA A 290 -25.76 -23.90 40.13
N PRO A 291 -27.09 -24.15 40.23
CA PRO A 291 -27.62 -25.31 40.95
C PRO A 291 -27.28 -26.62 40.24
#